data_AF-A0A2E3VX13-F1
#
_entry.id   AF-A0A2E3VX13-F1
#
_cell.length_a   1.000
_cell.length_b   1.000
_cell.length_c   1.000
_cell.angle_alpha   90.00
_cell.angle_beta   90.00
_cell.angle_gamma   90.00
#
_symmetry.space_group_name_H-M   'P 1'
#
loop_
_entity.id
_entity.type
_entity.pdbx_description
1 polymer ?
#
loop_
_entity_poly.entity_id
_entity_poly.type
_entity_poly.pdbx_seq_one_letter_code
_entity_poly.pdbx_strand_id
1 'polypeptide(L)'
;MSKSRLVLYIGEQRDVFIVISNYFEGKNDKFATYDCRQLSKGQECLEVLENELDALVIIDFCEVERPVEFMQPLTIFKRWKTKASVAVGAIFNNKKQIKENEVLFGLGLNYAFIKGGDDLQALNSLFYIAYEEGDSCLEYAFAKGFKLPFKPCSIGYVSEFTQNSFLVDKDFKSLDEEVEMRLDLFDDFTATKFSLVDEFDMGSRFQTLYSASLRIEFASGWDTDEDALFEDTFTSWIGMNQDSFIERKGSVLIYGRRKGLALLLLNLSNTYPDIDFHLIEEFEEGNGEMVKISPDLVFFQIENEQSFNDLERMLIQMSYENVLNPSIVAVFGHPSSTEALRKLYGRSNLIATTQDIDARISHGMVERLKAVRDGQDIYLFDSKDQRLKAYFPLDAQVTSLTENEITFMTAEELPYYSVVKISEPFDMYAVIIPSLKSLSPNINGHHYMGLICGLESYEYNNLRKLVNHILDNGIDEWSMESLTIENAEGPPSELDVIENEKEASAPEQASIERNERPKSKNKLTKL
;
A
#
# COMPACT_ATOMS: atom_id res chain seq x y z
N MET A 1 -11.19 18.12 26.05
CA MET A 1 -10.78 19.03 24.96
C MET A 1 -11.22 18.38 23.67
N SER A 2 -11.84 19.12 22.74
CA SER A 2 -12.17 18.58 21.42
C SER A 2 -10.87 18.28 20.66
N LYS A 3 -10.76 17.10 20.05
CA LYS A 3 -9.62 16.68 19.24
C LYS A 3 -9.80 17.25 17.82
N SER A 4 -8.87 18.08 17.38
CA SER A 4 -8.85 18.52 15.99
C SER A 4 -8.15 17.47 15.13
N ARG A 5 -8.80 17.02 14.06
CA ARG A 5 -8.29 16.04 13.10
C ARG A 5 -8.19 16.68 11.73
N LEU A 6 -7.13 16.36 10.99
CA LEU A 6 -6.88 16.93 9.67
C LEU A 6 -7.24 15.94 8.57
N VAL A 7 -7.95 16.40 7.55
CA VAL A 7 -8.19 15.64 6.31
C VAL A 7 -7.59 16.42 5.14
N LEU A 8 -6.59 15.82 4.49
CA LEU A 8 -5.91 16.41 3.33
C LEU A 8 -6.35 15.71 2.07
N TYR A 9 -7.02 16.44 1.18
CA TYR A 9 -7.25 16.00 -0.19
C TYR A 9 -6.18 16.61 -1.09
N ILE A 10 -5.49 15.77 -1.86
CA ILE A 10 -4.44 16.19 -2.79
C ILE A 10 -4.94 15.91 -4.20
N GLY A 11 -5.31 16.98 -4.93
CA GLY A 11 -5.88 16.88 -6.26
C GLY A 11 -6.54 18.19 -6.70
N GLU A 12 -6.80 18.32 -8.00
CA GLU A 12 -7.39 19.54 -8.58
C GLU A 12 -8.93 19.50 -8.63
N GLN A 13 -9.56 18.34 -8.42
CA GLN A 13 -11.00 18.17 -8.59
C GLN A 13 -11.79 18.70 -7.39
N ARG A 14 -12.29 19.92 -7.54
CA ARG A 14 -13.01 20.65 -6.48
C ARG A 14 -14.32 19.99 -6.06
N ASP A 15 -15.03 19.36 -6.99
CA ASP A 15 -16.26 18.61 -6.72
C ASP A 15 -16.01 17.42 -5.78
N VAL A 16 -14.93 16.66 -6.03
CA VAL A 16 -14.49 15.56 -5.16
C VAL A 16 -14.13 16.09 -3.77
N PHE A 17 -13.37 17.19 -3.69
CA PHE A 17 -13.03 17.83 -2.42
C PHE A 17 -14.28 18.22 -1.61
N ILE A 18 -15.30 18.80 -2.27
CA ILE A 18 -16.54 19.21 -1.60
C ILE A 18 -17.27 18.00 -1.00
N VAL A 19 -17.32 16.86 -1.71
CA VAL A 19 -17.94 15.63 -1.19
C VAL A 19 -17.22 15.13 0.05
N ILE A 20 -15.88 15.07 0.00
CA ILE A 20 -15.03 14.70 1.14
C ILE A 20 -15.26 15.64 2.32
N SER A 21 -15.18 16.96 2.10
CA SER A 21 -15.35 17.99 3.14
C SER A 21 -16.69 17.86 3.83
N ASN A 22 -17.78 17.75 3.05
CA ASN A 22 -19.14 17.62 3.59
C ASN A 22 -19.30 16.35 4.44
N TYR A 23 -18.70 15.23 4.03
CA TYR A 23 -18.75 13.98 4.79
C TYR A 23 -18.09 14.14 6.17
N PHE A 24 -16.83 14.61 6.20
CA PHE A 24 -16.08 14.72 7.46
C PHE A 24 -16.59 15.85 8.35
N GLU A 25 -16.99 17.00 7.79
CA GLU A 25 -17.64 18.06 8.56
C GLU A 25 -18.97 17.61 9.17
N GLY A 26 -19.70 16.71 8.49
CA GLY A 26 -20.90 16.07 9.00
C GLY A 26 -20.67 15.15 10.21
N LYS A 27 -19.42 14.75 10.47
CA LYS A 27 -19.00 13.95 11.63
C LYS A 27 -18.54 14.80 12.82
N ASN A 28 -18.52 16.13 12.68
CA ASN A 28 -18.16 17.03 13.78
C ASN A 28 -19.09 16.83 14.98
N ASP A 29 -18.51 16.67 16.16
CA ASP A 29 -19.26 16.55 17.41
C ASP A 29 -18.58 17.31 18.56
N LYS A 30 -18.94 16.99 19.81
CA LYS A 30 -18.37 17.65 20.99
C LYS A 30 -16.96 17.18 21.33
N PHE A 31 -16.53 16.05 20.76
CA PHE A 31 -15.29 15.35 21.06
C PHE A 31 -14.26 15.48 19.94
N ALA A 32 -14.69 15.59 18.69
CA ALA A 32 -13.83 15.72 17.52
C ALA A 32 -14.34 16.78 16.53
N THR A 33 -13.40 17.49 15.92
CA THR A 33 -13.64 18.37 14.77
C THR A 33 -12.70 18.04 13.64
N TYR A 34 -13.21 18.01 12.41
CA TYR A 34 -12.47 17.67 11.20
C TYR A 34 -12.21 18.94 10.38
N ASP A 35 -10.93 19.26 10.17
CA ASP A 35 -10.46 20.33 9.30
C ASP A 35 -10.09 19.73 7.93
N CYS A 36 -10.81 20.10 6.88
CA CYS A 36 -10.61 19.59 5.54
C CYS A 36 -9.86 20.63 4.69
N ARG A 37 -8.73 20.23 4.09
CA ARG A 37 -7.93 21.11 3.22
C ARG A 37 -7.63 20.45 1.89
N GLN A 38 -7.66 21.25 0.84
CA GLN A 38 -7.25 20.85 -0.51
C GLN A 38 -5.84 21.36 -0.79
N LEU A 39 -4.99 20.47 -1.30
CA LEU A 39 -3.64 20.77 -1.77
C LEU A 39 -3.50 20.40 -3.24
N SER A 40 -2.62 21.09 -3.95
CA SER A 40 -2.41 20.86 -5.39
C SER A 40 -1.26 19.88 -5.67
N LYS A 41 -0.32 19.73 -4.72
CA LYS A 41 0.92 18.98 -4.90
C LYS A 41 1.25 18.14 -3.68
N GLY A 42 1.86 16.97 -3.92
CA GLY A 42 2.36 16.10 -2.84
C GLY A 42 3.40 16.77 -1.93
N GLN A 43 4.22 17.69 -2.45
CA GLN A 43 5.23 18.40 -1.62
C GLN A 43 4.60 19.30 -0.55
N GLU A 44 3.49 19.97 -0.87
CA GLU A 44 2.75 20.81 0.09
C GLU A 44 2.22 19.97 1.26
N CYS A 45 1.99 18.67 1.03
CA CYS A 45 1.52 17.75 2.06
C CYS A 45 2.55 17.56 3.18
N LEU A 46 3.84 17.47 2.83
CA LEU A 46 4.92 17.34 3.83
C LEU A 46 4.97 18.53 4.79
N GLU A 47 4.82 19.74 4.27
CA GLU A 47 4.87 20.98 5.08
C GLU A 47 3.72 21.02 6.10
N VAL A 48 2.55 20.54 5.70
CA VAL A 48 1.37 20.49 6.57
C VAL A 48 1.53 19.38 7.61
N LEU A 49 1.88 18.17 7.17
CA LEU A 49 1.93 16.99 8.03
C LEU A 49 3.07 17.00 9.04
N GLU A 50 4.13 17.77 8.80
CA GLU A 50 5.20 17.98 9.78
C GLU A 50 4.66 18.49 11.12
N ASN A 51 3.55 19.24 11.10
CA ASN A 51 2.94 19.83 12.28
C ASN A 51 1.77 19.03 12.87
N GLU A 52 1.26 18.01 12.16
CA GLU A 52 -0.04 17.39 12.46
C GLU A 52 0.11 15.87 12.62
N LEU A 53 -0.26 15.31 13.77
CA LEU A 53 -0.10 13.88 14.10
C LEU A 53 -1.33 13.04 13.77
N ASP A 54 -2.52 13.65 13.75
CA ASP A 54 -3.79 12.96 13.54
C ASP A 54 -4.40 13.43 12.21
N ALA A 55 -3.98 12.76 11.14
CA ALA A 55 -4.33 13.14 9.77
C ALA A 55 -4.77 11.93 8.93
N LEU A 56 -5.66 12.21 7.98
CA LEU A 56 -5.97 11.34 6.85
C LEU A 56 -5.55 12.05 5.56
N VAL A 57 -4.80 11.37 4.71
CA VAL A 57 -4.44 11.86 3.38
C VAL A 57 -5.23 11.09 2.32
N ILE A 58 -5.89 11.82 1.41
CA ILE A 58 -6.60 11.26 0.26
C ILE A 58 -5.97 11.84 -1.00
N ILE A 59 -5.37 10.98 -1.82
CA ILE A 59 -4.69 11.37 -3.05
C ILE A 59 -5.58 11.08 -4.25
N ASP A 60 -5.75 12.05 -5.14
CA ASP A 60 -6.40 11.85 -6.42
C ASP A 60 -5.36 11.54 -7.51
N PHE A 61 -5.29 10.27 -7.94
CA PHE A 61 -4.41 9.85 -9.03
C PHE A 61 -5.08 9.93 -10.40
N CYS A 62 -6.32 10.39 -10.52
CA CYS A 62 -7.05 10.38 -11.79
C CYS A 62 -6.33 11.17 -12.90
N GLU A 63 -5.60 12.22 -12.55
CA GLU A 63 -4.92 13.11 -13.50
C GLU A 63 -3.39 13.14 -13.30
N VAL A 64 -2.86 12.23 -12.48
CA VAL A 64 -1.43 12.19 -12.15
C VAL A 64 -0.68 11.32 -13.16
N GLU A 65 0.15 11.94 -13.99
CA GLU A 65 0.95 11.23 -15.01
C GLU A 65 2.03 10.32 -14.39
N ARG A 66 2.53 10.66 -13.21
CA ARG A 66 3.62 9.94 -12.53
C ARG A 66 3.26 9.61 -11.07
N PRO A 67 2.38 8.62 -10.84
CA PRO A 67 1.84 8.33 -9.51
C PRO A 67 2.91 8.03 -8.46
N VAL A 68 3.96 7.28 -8.84
CA VAL A 68 5.05 6.92 -7.91
C VAL A 68 5.86 8.14 -7.46
N GLU A 69 6.32 8.98 -8.41
CA GLU A 69 6.99 10.25 -8.09
C GLU A 69 6.11 11.17 -7.24
N PHE A 70 4.80 11.16 -7.49
CA PHE A 70 3.84 11.95 -6.73
C PHE A 70 3.69 11.46 -5.28
N MET A 71 3.85 10.16 -5.03
CA MET A 71 3.77 9.53 -3.72
C MET A 71 5.09 9.65 -2.93
N GLN A 72 6.23 9.86 -3.59
CA GLN A 72 7.55 9.95 -2.92
C GLN A 72 7.59 10.90 -1.71
N PRO A 73 7.01 12.12 -1.73
CA PRO A 73 6.95 12.96 -0.54
C PRO A 73 6.28 12.25 0.66
N LEU A 74 5.19 11.52 0.42
CA LEU A 74 4.47 10.78 1.46
C LEU A 74 5.23 9.54 1.93
N THR A 75 6.02 8.91 1.05
CA THR A 75 6.88 7.80 1.47
C THR A 75 7.91 8.21 2.52
N ILE A 76 8.49 9.40 2.37
CA ILE A 76 9.44 9.96 3.33
C ILE A 76 8.75 10.20 4.67
N PHE A 77 7.53 10.72 4.62
CA PHE A 77 6.71 10.96 5.80
C PHE A 77 6.33 9.67 6.52
N LYS A 78 6.00 8.60 5.77
CA LYS A 78 5.71 7.28 6.33
C LYS A 78 6.90 6.65 7.06
N ARG A 79 8.13 7.08 6.75
CA ARG A 79 9.34 6.65 7.49
C ARG A 79 9.48 7.32 8.86
N TRP A 80 8.67 8.33 9.18
CA TRP A 80 8.70 8.96 10.49
C TRP A 80 7.89 8.14 11.47
N LYS A 81 8.54 7.62 12.52
CA LYS A 81 7.90 6.75 13.53
C LYS A 81 6.61 7.35 14.10
N THR A 82 6.60 8.66 14.35
CA THR A 82 5.43 9.35 14.92
C THR A 82 4.29 9.57 13.91
N LYS A 83 4.53 9.27 12.63
CA LYS A 83 3.61 9.56 11.52
C LYS A 83 3.32 8.37 10.62
N ALA A 84 4.04 7.26 10.76
CA ALA A 84 3.87 6.05 9.96
C ALA A 84 2.40 5.58 9.94
N SER A 85 1.68 5.81 11.04
CA SER A 85 0.26 5.47 11.21
C SER A 85 -0.74 6.36 10.46
N VAL A 86 -0.33 7.47 9.85
CA VAL A 86 -1.24 8.36 9.11
C VAL A 86 -1.84 7.61 7.93
N ALA A 87 -3.15 7.46 7.89
CA ALA A 87 -3.82 6.73 6.82
C ALA A 87 -3.68 7.45 5.47
N VAL A 88 -3.42 6.69 4.41
CA VAL A 88 -3.37 7.19 3.03
C VAL A 88 -4.40 6.44 2.19
N GLY A 89 -5.39 7.16 1.67
CA GLY A 89 -6.33 6.70 0.67
C GLY A 89 -5.99 7.24 -0.72
N ALA A 90 -6.44 6.55 -1.76
CA ALA A 90 -6.25 6.96 -3.14
C ALA A 90 -7.53 6.83 -3.97
N ILE A 91 -7.70 7.75 -4.90
CA ILE A 91 -8.78 7.78 -5.90
C ILE A 91 -8.18 7.49 -7.28
N PHE A 92 -8.78 6.55 -8.00
CA PHE A 92 -8.39 6.13 -9.34
C PHE A 92 -9.57 6.21 -10.31
N ASN A 93 -9.28 6.33 -11.61
CA ASN A 93 -10.32 6.37 -12.64
C ASN A 93 -11.00 5.02 -12.87
N ASN A 94 -10.24 3.93 -12.73
CA ASN A 94 -10.69 2.57 -13.04
C ASN A 94 -9.72 1.54 -12.45
N LYS A 95 -10.11 0.27 -12.50
CA LYS A 95 -9.32 -0.83 -11.93
C LYS A 95 -8.00 -1.06 -12.66
N LYS A 96 -7.98 -0.79 -13.97
CA LYS A 96 -6.75 -0.89 -14.77
C LYS A 96 -5.66 0.03 -14.21
N GLN A 97 -6.02 1.27 -13.85
CA GLN A 97 -5.08 2.22 -13.25
C GLN A 97 -4.54 1.71 -11.90
N ILE A 98 -5.36 1.05 -11.07
CA ILE A 98 -4.90 0.43 -9.82
C ILE A 98 -3.87 -0.67 -10.11
N LYS A 99 -4.14 -1.56 -11.07
CA LYS A 99 -3.20 -2.64 -11.46
C LYS A 99 -1.87 -2.10 -11.98
N GLU A 100 -1.92 -1.03 -12.75
CA GLU A 100 -0.73 -0.32 -13.27
C GLU A 100 0.02 0.45 -12.18
N ASN A 101 -0.54 0.61 -10.98
CA ASN A 101 0.05 1.36 -9.87
C ASN A 101 -0.01 0.59 -8.55
N GLU A 102 -0.04 -0.74 -8.61
CA GLU A 102 -0.13 -1.60 -7.42
C GLU A 102 1.11 -1.49 -6.51
N VAL A 103 2.22 -0.97 -7.05
CA VAL A 103 3.40 -0.54 -6.26
C VAL A 103 3.07 0.48 -5.17
N LEU A 104 2.03 1.30 -5.36
CA LEU A 104 1.67 2.33 -4.38
C LEU A 104 1.27 1.75 -3.02
N PHE A 105 0.73 0.52 -2.95
CA PHE A 105 0.44 -0.14 -1.67
C PHE A 105 1.72 -0.35 -0.86
N GLY A 106 2.80 -0.79 -1.49
CA GLY A 106 4.14 -0.91 -0.89
C GLY A 106 4.77 0.39 -0.47
N LEU A 107 4.33 1.50 -1.06
CA LEU A 107 4.78 2.84 -0.68
C LEU A 107 4.00 3.40 0.51
N GLY A 108 3.01 2.65 1.04
CA GLY A 108 2.21 3.03 2.19
C GLY A 108 0.80 3.51 1.86
N LEU A 109 0.29 3.23 0.65
CA LEU A 109 -1.13 3.39 0.33
C LEU A 109 -1.94 2.35 1.10
N ASN A 110 -2.92 2.77 1.89
CA ASN A 110 -3.75 1.86 2.69
C ASN A 110 -5.03 1.43 1.96
N TYR A 111 -5.66 2.31 1.17
CA TYR A 111 -6.97 2.03 0.58
C TYR A 111 -7.12 2.63 -0.82
N ALA A 112 -7.64 1.85 -1.77
CA ALA A 112 -7.87 2.27 -3.14
C ALA A 112 -9.38 2.37 -3.47
N PHE A 113 -9.79 3.54 -3.96
CA PHE A 113 -11.16 3.83 -4.38
C PHE A 113 -11.21 4.13 -5.88
N ILE A 114 -12.26 3.65 -6.57
CA ILE A 114 -12.51 3.95 -7.98
C ILE A 114 -13.60 5.00 -8.08
N LYS A 115 -13.30 6.12 -8.76
CA LYS A 115 -14.22 7.22 -9.01
C LYS A 115 -15.52 6.72 -9.66
N GLY A 116 -16.66 7.18 -9.12
CA GLY A 116 -17.99 6.76 -9.58
C GLY A 116 -18.49 5.44 -8.99
N GLY A 117 -17.74 4.85 -8.04
CA GLY A 117 -18.21 3.80 -7.15
C GLY A 117 -19.13 4.33 -6.03
N ASP A 118 -19.19 3.60 -4.91
CA ASP A 118 -19.91 4.05 -3.71
C ASP A 118 -19.00 4.96 -2.85
N ASP A 119 -19.12 6.28 -3.06
CA ASP A 119 -18.36 7.30 -2.34
C ASP A 119 -18.56 7.20 -0.82
N LEU A 120 -19.78 6.89 -0.36
CA LEU A 120 -20.11 6.85 1.06
C LEU A 120 -19.42 5.65 1.74
N GLN A 121 -19.46 4.48 1.10
CA GLN A 121 -18.76 3.29 1.58
C GLN A 121 -17.24 3.51 1.61
N ALA A 122 -16.68 4.14 0.58
CA ALA A 122 -15.25 4.45 0.53
C ALA A 122 -14.84 5.41 1.65
N LEU A 123 -15.62 6.47 1.90
CA LEU A 123 -15.36 7.43 2.96
C LEU A 123 -15.52 6.83 4.36
N ASN A 124 -16.52 5.96 4.58
CA ASN A 124 -16.65 5.20 5.83
C ASN A 124 -15.44 4.29 6.08
N SER A 125 -14.94 3.61 5.03
CA SER A 125 -13.77 2.74 5.14
C SER A 125 -12.50 3.53 5.46
N LEU A 126 -12.28 4.67 4.79
CA LEU A 126 -11.17 5.57 5.09
C LEU A 126 -11.26 6.18 6.49
N PHE A 127 -12.46 6.54 6.93
CA PHE A 127 -12.70 7.04 8.28
C PHE A 127 -12.31 6.01 9.34
N TYR A 128 -12.72 4.75 9.13
CA TYR A 128 -12.34 3.65 10.02
C TYR A 128 -10.83 3.41 10.01
N ILE A 129 -10.19 3.33 8.85
CA ILE A 129 -8.75 3.11 8.73
C ILE A 129 -7.95 4.24 9.41
N ALA A 130 -8.41 5.49 9.31
CA ALA A 130 -7.72 6.64 9.90
C ALA A 130 -7.89 6.74 11.42
N TYR A 131 -9.08 6.42 11.95
CA TYR A 131 -9.44 6.79 13.32
C TYR A 131 -9.92 5.63 14.19
N GLU A 132 -10.07 4.42 13.63
CA GLU A 132 -10.62 3.22 14.28
C GLU A 132 -12.02 3.44 14.87
N GLU A 133 -12.70 4.48 14.43
CA GLU A 133 -14.04 4.83 14.87
C GLU A 133 -15.04 4.14 13.94
N GLY A 134 -15.65 3.09 14.48
CA GLY A 134 -16.75 2.40 13.83
C GLY A 134 -18.00 3.26 13.84
N ASP A 135 -18.08 4.23 12.92
CA ASP A 135 -19.39 4.59 12.43
C ASP A 135 -19.99 3.33 11.79
N SER A 136 -21.28 3.08 12.07
CA SER A 136 -22.01 1.88 11.68
C SER A 136 -21.66 1.47 10.25
N CYS A 137 -20.72 0.54 10.09
CA CYS A 137 -20.41 -0.07 8.81
C CYS A 137 -21.75 -0.58 8.28
N LEU A 138 -22.06 -0.22 7.04
CA LEU A 138 -23.36 -0.48 6.45
C LEU A 138 -23.72 -1.96 6.65
N GLU A 139 -24.93 -2.25 7.12
CA GLU A 139 -25.39 -3.62 7.36
C GLU A 139 -25.54 -4.32 6.01
N TYR A 140 -24.53 -5.09 5.62
CA TYR A 140 -24.54 -5.89 4.39
C TYR A 140 -25.01 -7.32 4.65
N ALA A 141 -25.54 -7.94 3.59
CA ALA A 141 -25.76 -9.37 3.53
C ALA A 141 -24.42 -10.11 3.78
N PHE A 142 -24.49 -11.21 4.52
CA PHE A 142 -23.31 -11.84 5.11
C PHE A 142 -23.28 -13.34 4.89
N ALA A 143 -22.48 -13.77 3.94
CA ALA A 143 -22.30 -15.17 3.58
C ALA A 143 -21.26 -15.85 4.48
N LYS A 144 -21.53 -17.12 4.86
CA LYS A 144 -20.65 -17.98 5.67
C LYS A 144 -20.76 -19.43 5.23
N GLY A 145 -19.74 -20.24 5.56
CA GLY A 145 -19.81 -21.70 5.42
C GLY A 145 -19.70 -22.22 3.99
N PHE A 146 -19.23 -21.39 3.06
CA PHE A 146 -18.92 -21.76 1.67
C PHE A 146 -17.48 -22.28 1.54
N LYS A 147 -17.18 -23.01 0.47
CA LYS A 147 -15.84 -23.54 0.17
C LYS A 147 -15.36 -23.12 -1.21
N LEU A 148 -15.43 -21.83 -1.47
CA LEU A 148 -14.91 -21.26 -2.71
C LEU A 148 -13.37 -21.20 -2.67
N PRO A 149 -12.69 -21.43 -3.81
CA PRO A 149 -11.23 -21.44 -3.90
C PRO A 149 -10.68 -20.02 -3.92
N PHE A 150 -10.85 -19.28 -2.83
CA PHE A 150 -10.22 -17.97 -2.69
C PHE A 150 -8.71 -18.13 -2.66
N LYS A 151 -8.00 -17.35 -3.50
CA LYS A 151 -6.54 -17.33 -3.55
C LYS A 151 -6.02 -15.96 -3.09
N PRO A 152 -5.96 -15.72 -1.78
CA PRO A 152 -5.34 -14.53 -1.24
C PRO A 152 -3.81 -14.61 -1.39
N CYS A 153 -3.21 -13.47 -1.66
CA CYS A 153 -1.77 -13.29 -1.70
C CYS A 153 -1.42 -11.97 -1.00
N SER A 154 -0.34 -12.00 -0.24
CA SER A 154 0.30 -10.78 0.25
C SER A 154 1.12 -10.17 -0.88
N ILE A 155 1.21 -8.84 -0.90
CA ILE A 155 1.96 -8.08 -1.89
C ILE A 155 3.29 -7.66 -1.25
N GLY A 156 4.39 -7.88 -1.97
CA GLY A 156 5.69 -7.29 -1.64
C GLY A 156 6.35 -6.72 -2.88
N TYR A 157 7.55 -6.18 -2.69
CA TYR A 157 8.22 -5.39 -3.71
C TYR A 157 9.72 -5.64 -3.71
N VAL A 158 10.27 -5.93 -4.89
CA VAL A 158 11.71 -6.09 -5.05
C VAL A 158 12.35 -4.72 -4.98
N SER A 159 13.15 -4.48 -3.95
CA SER A 159 13.80 -3.20 -3.69
C SER A 159 15.20 -3.13 -4.28
N GLU A 160 15.94 -4.25 -4.27
CA GLU A 160 17.32 -4.29 -4.77
C GLU A 160 17.62 -5.59 -5.50
N PHE A 161 18.51 -5.51 -6.48
CA PHE A 161 19.08 -6.64 -7.21
C PHE A 161 20.59 -6.65 -7.09
N THR A 162 21.14 -7.83 -6.87
CA THR A 162 22.53 -8.15 -7.14
C THR A 162 22.59 -9.18 -8.26
N GLN A 163 23.79 -9.63 -8.62
CA GLN A 163 23.96 -10.70 -9.62
C GLN A 163 23.29 -12.01 -9.18
N ASN A 164 23.26 -12.31 -7.88
CA ASN A 164 22.89 -13.65 -7.37
C ASN A 164 21.74 -13.64 -6.35
N SER A 165 21.24 -12.46 -6.00
CA SER A 165 20.19 -12.31 -5.01
C SER A 165 19.38 -11.05 -5.28
N PHE A 166 18.22 -10.98 -4.67
CA PHE A 166 17.42 -9.77 -4.64
C PHE A 166 16.85 -9.57 -3.23
N LEU A 167 16.55 -8.32 -2.90
CA LEU A 167 15.88 -7.96 -1.66
C LEU A 167 14.40 -7.73 -1.95
N VAL A 168 13.52 -8.37 -1.18
CA VAL A 168 12.08 -8.15 -1.25
C VAL A 168 11.58 -7.58 0.06
N ASP A 169 10.99 -6.40 -0.05
CA ASP A 169 10.32 -5.70 1.04
C ASP A 169 8.87 -6.20 1.14
N LYS A 170 8.46 -6.63 2.34
CA LYS A 170 7.16 -7.27 2.60
C LYS A 170 6.70 -7.08 4.05
N ASP A 171 5.41 -7.28 4.28
CA ASP A 171 4.78 -6.97 5.58
C ASP A 171 4.74 -8.14 6.57
N PHE A 172 5.21 -9.32 6.19
CA PHE A 172 5.13 -10.52 7.01
C PHE A 172 6.46 -11.27 7.03
N LYS A 173 6.69 -11.97 8.15
CA LYS A 173 7.89 -12.75 8.37
C LYS A 173 7.86 -14.06 7.58
N SER A 174 8.99 -14.48 7.01
CA SER A 174 9.10 -15.80 6.39
C SER A 174 9.00 -16.89 7.47
N LEU A 175 8.20 -17.93 7.20
CA LEU A 175 8.09 -19.08 8.09
C LEU A 175 9.15 -20.15 7.82
N ASP A 176 9.57 -20.26 6.56
CA ASP A 176 10.45 -21.30 6.04
C ASP A 176 11.71 -20.71 5.39
N GLU A 177 12.74 -21.55 5.25
CA GLU A 177 13.98 -21.20 4.53
C GLU A 177 13.77 -21.15 3.01
N GLU A 178 12.71 -21.79 2.50
CA GLU A 178 12.28 -21.69 1.10
C GLU A 178 11.01 -20.85 1.04
N VAL A 179 11.04 -19.76 0.28
CA VAL A 179 9.93 -18.82 0.15
C VAL A 179 9.27 -18.98 -1.21
N GLU A 180 7.97 -19.31 -1.21
CA GLU A 180 7.16 -19.34 -2.43
C GLU A 180 6.68 -17.93 -2.79
N MET A 181 6.92 -17.51 -4.02
CA MET A 181 6.60 -16.18 -4.50
C MET A 181 6.49 -16.17 -6.02
N ARG A 182 5.55 -15.39 -6.57
CA ARG A 182 5.48 -15.09 -8.02
C ARG A 182 6.08 -13.72 -8.30
N LEU A 183 7.01 -13.67 -9.26
CA LEU A 183 7.58 -12.45 -9.80
C LEU A 183 7.26 -12.36 -11.29
N ASP A 184 6.99 -11.14 -11.77
CA ASP A 184 6.74 -10.87 -13.19
C ASP A 184 7.93 -10.07 -13.77
N LEU A 185 9.14 -10.66 -13.77
CA LEU A 185 10.38 -9.98 -14.21
C LEU A 185 10.55 -9.91 -15.73
N PHE A 186 10.28 -11.01 -16.42
CA PHE A 186 10.30 -11.11 -17.88
C PHE A 186 9.46 -12.30 -18.33
N ASP A 187 9.05 -12.30 -19.61
CA ASP A 187 8.05 -13.24 -20.13
C ASP A 187 8.39 -14.73 -19.88
N ASP A 188 9.67 -15.08 -19.89
CA ASP A 188 10.16 -16.45 -19.70
C ASP A 188 10.56 -16.78 -18.23
N PHE A 189 10.40 -15.84 -17.29
CA PHE A 189 10.74 -16.08 -15.88
C PHE A 189 9.69 -16.97 -15.23
N THR A 190 10.09 -18.16 -14.76
CA THR A 190 9.16 -19.20 -14.27
C THR A 190 9.45 -19.68 -12.85
N ALA A 191 10.55 -19.20 -12.22
CA ALA A 191 10.89 -19.60 -10.87
C ALA A 191 9.86 -19.06 -9.85
N THR A 192 9.39 -19.94 -8.96
CA THR A 192 8.40 -19.60 -7.94
C THR A 192 8.88 -19.86 -6.51
N LYS A 193 10.08 -20.40 -6.32
CA LYS A 193 10.66 -20.76 -5.02
C LYS A 193 12.06 -20.19 -4.91
N PHE A 194 12.35 -19.59 -3.77
CA PHE A 194 13.61 -18.88 -3.52
C PHE A 194 14.14 -19.18 -2.13
N SER A 195 15.45 -19.35 -2.01
CA SER A 195 16.07 -19.63 -0.72
C SER A 195 16.34 -18.34 0.05
N LEU A 196 15.87 -18.30 1.29
CA LEU A 196 16.08 -17.21 2.22
C LEU A 196 17.51 -17.22 2.74
N VAL A 197 18.26 -16.16 2.43
CA VAL A 197 19.63 -15.96 2.91
C VAL A 197 19.63 -15.27 4.26
N ASP A 198 18.85 -14.19 4.34
CA ASP A 198 18.71 -13.37 5.54
C ASP A 198 17.35 -12.65 5.52
N GLU A 199 16.85 -12.28 6.68
CA GLU A 199 15.61 -11.51 6.81
C GLU A 199 15.76 -10.45 7.89
N PHE A 200 15.54 -9.20 7.51
CA PHE A 200 15.67 -8.04 8.39
C PHE A 200 14.29 -7.62 8.88
N ASP A 201 14.11 -7.53 10.19
CA ASP A 201 12.99 -6.82 10.81
C ASP A 201 13.25 -5.32 10.69
N MET A 202 12.40 -4.65 9.92
CA MET A 202 12.48 -3.24 9.62
C MET A 202 11.81 -2.39 10.71
N GLY A 203 10.97 -2.99 11.54
CA GLY A 203 10.13 -2.26 12.48
C GLY A 203 9.17 -1.27 11.81
N SER A 204 8.60 -0.38 12.61
CA SER A 204 7.53 0.53 12.18
C SER A 204 8.00 1.78 11.43
N ARG A 205 9.28 1.85 11.04
CA ARG A 205 9.91 3.06 10.46
C ARG A 205 10.13 2.95 8.95
N PHE A 206 9.85 1.78 8.38
CA PHE A 206 9.90 1.57 6.94
C PHE A 206 8.49 1.35 6.42
N GLN A 207 8.35 1.35 5.10
CA GLN A 207 7.04 1.17 4.48
C GLN A 207 6.50 -0.24 4.69
N THR A 208 7.40 -1.20 4.79
CA THR A 208 7.14 -2.61 5.06
C THR A 208 7.86 -3.05 6.33
N LEU A 209 7.32 -4.07 6.99
CA LEU A 209 7.88 -4.55 8.26
C LEU A 209 9.11 -5.45 8.12
N TYR A 210 9.29 -6.10 6.97
CA TYR A 210 10.38 -7.05 6.74
C TYR A 210 11.04 -6.82 5.39
N SER A 211 12.30 -7.21 5.31
CA SER A 211 13.05 -7.23 4.06
C SER A 211 13.83 -8.54 3.97
N ALA A 212 13.46 -9.37 3.00
CA ALA A 212 14.03 -10.70 2.81
C ALA A 212 15.08 -10.68 1.72
N SER A 213 16.30 -11.10 2.05
CA SER A 213 17.35 -11.39 1.07
C SER A 213 17.13 -12.79 0.53
N LEU A 214 16.69 -12.86 -0.71
CA LEU A 214 16.38 -14.11 -1.39
C LEU A 214 17.45 -14.40 -2.42
N ARG A 215 18.01 -15.61 -2.35
CA ARG A 215 18.95 -16.12 -3.34
C ARG A 215 18.17 -16.74 -4.48
N ILE A 216 18.64 -16.44 -5.68
CA ILE A 216 18.26 -17.23 -6.84
C ILE A 216 19.18 -18.45 -6.83
N GLU A 217 18.63 -19.63 -6.55
CA GLU A 217 19.42 -20.86 -6.60
C GLU A 217 19.66 -21.25 -8.06
N PHE A 218 20.85 -20.94 -8.55
CA PHE A 218 21.38 -21.52 -9.77
C PHE A 218 22.10 -22.82 -9.41
N ALA A 219 21.80 -23.95 -10.07
CA ALA A 219 22.55 -25.17 -9.83
C ALA A 219 24.01 -25.00 -10.27
N SER A 220 24.95 -25.27 -9.36
CA SER A 220 26.38 -25.15 -9.66
C SER A 220 26.87 -26.37 -10.44
N GLY A 221 27.28 -26.20 -11.69
CA GLY A 221 28.07 -27.23 -12.37
C GLY A 221 28.08 -27.13 -13.89
N TRP A 222 29.17 -27.58 -14.49
CA TRP A 222 29.30 -27.86 -15.92
C TRP A 222 28.51 -29.11 -16.36
N ASP A 223 27.43 -29.45 -15.65
CA ASP A 223 26.44 -30.40 -16.11
C ASP A 223 25.34 -29.59 -16.77
N THR A 224 25.19 -29.81 -18.06
CA THR A 224 24.30 -29.10 -18.99
C THR A 224 22.83 -29.35 -18.68
N ASP A 225 22.33 -28.84 -17.57
CA ASP A 225 20.90 -28.79 -17.24
C ASP A 225 20.42 -27.33 -17.18
N GLU A 226 19.10 -27.15 -17.27
CA GLU A 226 18.38 -25.89 -17.51
C GLU A 226 18.78 -24.73 -16.57
N ASP A 227 19.42 -25.00 -15.44
CA ASP A 227 19.80 -24.03 -14.40
C ASP A 227 20.98 -23.10 -14.77
N ALA A 228 21.95 -23.57 -15.57
CA ALA A 228 23.03 -22.70 -16.06
C ALA A 228 22.51 -21.62 -17.03
N LEU A 229 21.42 -21.92 -17.75
CA LEU A 229 20.74 -20.91 -18.56
C LEU A 229 20.14 -19.80 -17.69
N PHE A 230 19.73 -20.07 -16.46
CA PHE A 230 19.10 -19.07 -15.59
C PHE A 230 20.11 -18.04 -15.06
N GLU A 231 21.34 -18.43 -14.71
CA GLU A 231 22.38 -17.47 -14.25
C GLU A 231 22.84 -16.56 -15.40
N ASP A 232 23.12 -17.18 -16.56
CA ASP A 232 23.48 -16.46 -17.78
C ASP A 232 22.33 -15.56 -18.24
N THR A 233 21.06 -16.00 -18.14
CA THR A 233 19.92 -15.13 -18.48
C THR A 233 19.71 -14.02 -17.47
N PHE A 234 19.93 -14.22 -16.16
CA PHE A 234 19.71 -13.15 -15.19
C PHE A 234 20.76 -12.04 -15.28
N THR A 235 22.05 -12.41 -15.32
CA THR A 235 23.14 -11.44 -15.51
C THR A 235 23.04 -10.78 -16.87
N SER A 236 22.74 -11.54 -17.93
CA SER A 236 22.48 -10.96 -19.25
C SER A 236 21.22 -10.11 -19.25
N TRP A 237 20.19 -10.45 -18.50
CA TRP A 237 18.95 -9.69 -18.43
C TRP A 237 19.16 -8.34 -17.75
N ILE A 238 19.87 -8.30 -16.60
CA ILE A 238 20.29 -7.02 -16.00
C ILE A 238 21.11 -6.22 -17.02
N GLY A 239 22.05 -6.86 -17.72
CA GLY A 239 22.85 -6.23 -18.77
C GLY A 239 22.05 -5.73 -19.99
N MET A 240 21.00 -6.44 -20.39
CA MET A 240 20.11 -6.09 -21.51
C MET A 240 19.05 -5.05 -21.13
N ASN A 241 18.74 -4.93 -19.84
CA ASN A 241 17.71 -4.04 -19.30
C ASN A 241 18.33 -2.93 -18.45
N GLN A 242 19.57 -2.50 -18.73
CA GLN A 242 20.25 -1.43 -17.96
C GLN A 242 19.41 -0.15 -17.88
N ASP A 243 18.61 0.17 -18.90
CA ASP A 243 17.71 1.33 -18.90
C ASP A 243 16.58 1.25 -17.86
N SER A 244 16.31 0.04 -17.33
CA SER A 244 15.31 -0.22 -16.29
C SER A 244 15.89 -0.22 -14.87
N PHE A 245 17.22 -0.08 -14.76
CA PHE A 245 17.94 -0.14 -13.50
C PHE A 245 18.74 1.13 -13.23
N ILE A 246 18.83 1.47 -11.95
CA ILE A 246 19.72 2.50 -11.42
C ILE A 246 20.74 1.80 -10.54
N GLU A 247 22.01 1.88 -10.90
CA GLU A 247 23.09 1.36 -10.07
C GLU A 247 23.27 2.23 -8.83
N ARG A 248 23.19 1.62 -7.63
CA ARG A 248 23.35 2.31 -6.35
C ARG A 248 24.80 2.78 -6.17
N LYS A 249 24.97 4.09 -5.98
CA LYS A 249 26.29 4.73 -5.75
C LYS A 249 26.60 4.98 -4.28
N GLY A 250 25.61 4.87 -3.40
CA GLY A 250 25.83 4.93 -1.96
C GLY A 250 24.55 5.12 -1.14
N SER A 251 24.72 5.24 0.17
CA SER A 251 23.65 5.41 1.14
C SER A 251 23.96 6.55 2.12
N VAL A 252 22.95 7.37 2.42
CA VAL A 252 23.03 8.54 3.31
C VAL A 252 21.97 8.42 4.40
N LEU A 253 22.40 8.48 5.64
CA LEU A 253 21.52 8.54 6.81
C LEU A 253 21.50 9.96 7.38
N ILE A 254 20.32 10.55 7.51
CA ILE A 254 20.08 11.81 8.22
C ILE A 254 19.51 11.48 9.61
N TYR A 255 20.15 11.99 10.65
CA TYR A 255 19.72 11.88 12.04
C TYR A 255 19.37 13.25 12.61
N GLY A 256 18.14 13.41 13.10
CA GLY A 256 17.68 14.63 13.75
C GLY A 256 16.15 14.74 13.82
N ARG A 257 15.66 15.63 14.67
CA ARG A 257 14.22 15.90 14.89
C ARG A 257 13.81 17.31 14.42
N ARG A 258 14.76 18.05 13.87
CA ARG A 258 14.58 19.43 13.43
C ARG A 258 13.60 19.49 12.27
N LYS A 259 12.72 20.48 12.33
CA LYS A 259 11.84 20.83 11.22
C LYS A 259 12.62 21.15 9.94
N GLY A 260 12.13 20.65 8.81
CA GLY A 260 12.70 20.80 7.49
C GLY A 260 13.67 19.70 7.08
N LEU A 261 14.03 18.75 7.96
CA LEU A 261 14.89 17.62 7.58
C LEU A 261 14.22 16.67 6.57
N ALA A 262 12.90 16.45 6.62
CA ALA A 262 12.19 15.71 5.56
C ALA A 262 12.26 16.44 4.22
N LEU A 263 12.05 17.75 4.23
CA LEU A 263 12.11 18.54 2.98
C LEU A 263 13.52 18.50 2.40
N LEU A 264 14.54 18.52 3.25
CA LEU A 264 15.92 18.30 2.82
C LEU A 264 16.11 16.90 2.22
N LEU A 265 15.65 15.85 2.90
CA LEU A 265 15.72 14.47 2.41
C LEU A 265 15.02 14.32 1.05
N LEU A 266 13.83 14.91 0.89
CA LEU A 266 13.09 14.91 -0.37
C LEU A 266 13.88 15.61 -1.48
N ASN A 267 14.44 16.78 -1.20
CA ASN A 267 15.24 17.50 -2.18
C ASN A 267 16.49 16.72 -2.60
N LEU A 268 17.16 16.07 -1.66
CA LEU A 268 18.35 15.26 -1.93
C LEU A 268 18.00 14.00 -2.73
N SER A 269 16.98 13.24 -2.33
CA SER A 269 16.53 12.03 -3.03
C SER A 269 16.07 12.32 -4.47
N ASN A 270 15.34 13.41 -4.68
CA ASN A 270 14.96 13.84 -6.04
C ASN A 270 16.16 14.24 -6.91
N THR A 271 17.23 14.77 -6.30
CA THR A 271 18.42 15.22 -7.04
C THR A 271 19.39 14.06 -7.32
N TYR A 272 19.45 13.08 -6.43
CA TYR A 272 20.39 11.96 -6.48
C TYR A 272 19.66 10.61 -6.34
N PRO A 273 18.90 10.19 -7.37
CA PRO A 273 18.11 8.95 -7.32
C PRO A 273 18.95 7.67 -7.22
N ASP A 274 20.26 7.77 -7.49
CA ASP A 274 21.24 6.69 -7.36
C ASP A 274 21.87 6.60 -5.96
N ILE A 275 21.46 7.47 -5.04
CA ILE A 275 21.85 7.44 -3.63
C ILE A 275 20.60 7.13 -2.81
N ASP A 276 20.72 6.15 -1.91
CA ASP A 276 19.64 5.84 -0.98
C ASP A 276 19.67 6.80 0.22
N PHE A 277 18.51 7.31 0.62
CA PHE A 277 18.37 8.33 1.66
C PHE A 277 17.44 7.87 2.77
N HIS A 278 17.93 7.95 4.01
CA HIS A 278 17.21 7.56 5.21
C HIS A 278 17.13 8.71 6.20
N LEU A 279 16.04 8.76 6.98
CA LEU A 279 15.85 9.75 8.04
C LEU A 279 15.43 9.03 9.33
N ILE A 280 16.21 9.23 10.39
CA ILE A 280 15.94 8.70 11.73
C ILE A 280 15.83 9.87 12.72
N GLU A 281 14.69 9.95 13.40
CA GLU A 281 14.43 10.99 14.41
C GLU A 281 14.88 10.60 15.82
N GLU A 282 14.91 9.29 16.11
CA GLU A 282 15.23 8.77 17.44
C GLU A 282 16.15 7.54 17.35
N PHE A 283 17.24 7.57 18.11
CA PHE A 283 18.14 6.43 18.24
C PHE A 283 17.62 5.43 19.27
N GLU A 284 17.53 4.16 18.89
CA GLU A 284 17.19 3.05 19.78
C GLU A 284 18.41 2.12 19.89
N GLU A 285 18.75 1.65 21.10
CA GLU A 285 19.90 0.74 21.28
C GLU A 285 19.57 -0.65 20.73
N GLY A 286 20.51 -1.28 20.01
CA GLY A 286 20.30 -2.57 19.36
C GLY A 286 19.62 -2.48 17.99
N ASN A 287 19.62 -1.29 17.38
CA ASN A 287 18.92 -1.03 16.14
C ASN A 287 19.57 -1.74 14.94
N GLY A 288 18.91 -2.78 14.42
CA GLY A 288 19.30 -3.47 13.18
C GLY A 288 19.22 -2.57 11.94
N GLU A 289 18.54 -1.42 12.02
CA GLU A 289 18.39 -0.48 10.91
C GLU A 289 19.75 0.05 10.42
N MET A 290 20.69 0.39 11.31
CA MET A 290 21.99 0.91 10.86
C MET A 290 22.80 -0.15 10.13
N VAL A 291 22.71 -1.41 10.57
CA VAL A 291 23.34 -2.56 9.90
C VAL A 291 22.75 -2.74 8.51
N LYS A 292 21.42 -2.71 8.38
CA LYS A 292 20.76 -2.83 7.07
C LYS A 292 21.05 -1.64 6.16
N ILE A 293 20.83 -0.42 6.63
CA ILE A 293 21.04 0.81 5.84
C ILE A 293 22.49 0.88 5.37
N SER A 294 23.42 0.38 6.21
CA SER A 294 24.86 0.39 5.99
C SER A 294 25.33 1.73 5.41
N PRO A 295 25.04 2.87 6.07
CA PRO A 295 25.18 4.18 5.46
C PRO A 295 26.64 4.50 5.17
N ASP A 296 26.91 5.09 4.01
CA ASP A 296 28.26 5.55 3.66
C ASP A 296 28.56 6.92 4.27
N LEU A 297 27.51 7.71 4.47
CA LEU A 297 27.54 9.06 5.02
C LEU A 297 26.40 9.25 6.02
N VAL A 298 26.71 9.81 7.19
CA VAL A 298 25.74 10.13 8.24
C VAL A 298 25.76 11.63 8.48
N PHE A 299 24.60 12.28 8.38
CA PHE A 299 24.37 13.66 8.82
C PHE A 299 23.71 13.64 10.19
N PHE A 300 24.41 14.07 11.23
CA PHE A 300 23.90 14.05 12.60
C PHE A 300 23.69 15.47 13.11
N GLN A 301 22.44 15.88 13.34
CA GLN A 301 22.12 17.19 13.92
C GLN A 301 22.07 17.13 15.44
N ILE A 302 22.85 17.98 16.11
CA ILE A 302 22.74 18.24 17.54
C ILE A 302 21.64 19.28 17.79
N GLU A 303 20.67 18.96 18.63
CA GLU A 303 19.55 19.86 18.95
C GLU A 303 19.40 20.12 20.44
N ASN A 304 19.67 19.09 21.26
CA ASN A 304 19.51 19.15 22.70
C ASN A 304 20.48 18.16 23.38
N GLU A 305 20.44 18.09 24.71
CA GLU A 305 21.27 17.19 25.51
C GLU A 305 21.08 15.71 25.14
N GLN A 306 19.85 15.31 24.78
CA GLN A 306 19.57 13.94 24.33
C GLN A 306 20.31 13.62 23.02
N SER A 307 20.37 14.56 22.07
CA SER A 307 21.13 14.37 20.82
C SER A 307 22.62 14.11 21.05
N PHE A 308 23.22 14.64 22.12
CA PHE A 308 24.61 14.32 22.47
C PHE A 308 24.76 12.87 22.94
N ASN A 309 23.85 12.40 23.78
CA ASN A 309 23.83 11.01 24.24
C ASN A 309 23.59 10.05 23.05
N ASP A 310 22.69 10.41 22.15
CA ASP A 310 22.38 9.62 20.96
C ASP A 310 23.60 9.53 20.03
N LEU A 311 24.36 10.63 19.86
CA LEU A 311 25.60 10.63 19.08
C LEU A 311 26.62 9.65 19.67
N GLU A 312 26.83 9.70 20.98
CA GLU A 312 27.76 8.80 21.67
C GLU A 312 27.34 7.34 21.48
N ARG A 313 26.07 7.02 21.68
CA ARG A 313 25.54 5.66 21.48
C ARG A 313 25.69 5.17 20.04
N MET A 314 25.36 6.02 19.06
CA MET A 314 25.50 5.70 17.64
C MET A 314 26.97 5.40 17.29
N LEU A 315 27.90 6.24 17.74
CA LEU A 315 29.33 6.04 17.47
C LEU A 315 29.87 4.77 18.13
N ILE A 316 29.39 4.44 19.33
CA ILE A 316 29.72 3.20 20.03
C ILE A 316 29.19 1.98 19.24
N GLN A 317 27.92 1.99 18.83
CA GLN A 317 27.32 0.88 18.06
C GLN A 317 28.09 0.63 16.76
N MET A 318 28.37 1.68 15.99
CA MET A 318 29.15 1.56 14.74
C MET A 318 30.56 1.00 14.97
N SER A 319 31.13 1.18 16.17
CA SER A 319 32.46 0.66 16.51
C SER A 319 32.42 -0.83 16.84
N TYR A 320 31.34 -1.32 17.44
CA TYR A 320 31.18 -2.75 17.76
C TYR A 320 30.86 -3.60 16.55
N GLU A 321 30.07 -3.07 15.62
CA GLU A 321 29.59 -3.87 14.49
C GLU A 321 30.67 -4.13 13.45
N ASN A 322 31.77 -3.38 13.39
CA ASN A 322 32.85 -3.44 12.39
C ASN A 322 32.40 -3.30 10.91
N VAL A 323 31.15 -3.63 10.57
CA VAL A 323 30.52 -3.56 9.25
C VAL A 323 30.33 -2.11 8.81
N LEU A 324 30.04 -1.21 9.76
CA LEU A 324 29.76 0.21 9.51
C LEU A 324 31.00 1.12 9.55
N ASN A 325 32.19 0.51 9.49
CA ASN A 325 33.46 1.20 9.43
C ASN A 325 34.01 1.04 8.01
N PRO A 326 33.72 1.99 7.11
CA PRO A 326 34.33 3.32 7.23
C PRO A 326 33.37 4.51 7.04
N SER A 327 32.08 4.42 7.39
CA SER A 327 31.12 5.51 7.19
C SER A 327 31.64 6.87 7.70
N ILE A 328 31.44 7.92 6.89
CA ILE A 328 31.76 9.30 7.27
C ILE A 328 30.61 9.83 8.13
N VAL A 329 30.89 10.38 9.30
CA VAL A 329 29.88 10.95 10.18
C VAL A 329 30.12 12.46 10.30
N ALA A 330 29.21 13.26 9.74
CA ALA A 330 29.21 14.71 9.84
C ALA A 330 28.23 15.17 10.93
N VAL A 331 28.79 15.75 11.99
CA VAL A 331 28.07 16.25 13.15
C VAL A 331 27.85 17.76 13.01
N PHE A 332 26.59 18.17 13.00
CA PHE A 332 26.15 19.56 12.85
C PHE A 332 25.67 20.12 14.18
N GLY A 333 25.82 21.42 14.38
CA GLY A 333 25.46 22.11 15.63
C GLY A 333 26.33 21.77 16.85
N HIS A 334 27.46 21.05 16.66
CA HIS A 334 28.31 20.64 17.77
C HIS A 334 29.31 21.75 18.15
N PRO A 335 29.49 22.10 19.45
CA PRO A 335 30.36 23.21 19.85
C PRO A 335 31.87 22.91 19.71
N SER A 336 32.26 21.64 19.74
CA SER A 336 33.67 21.21 19.62
C SER A 336 34.14 21.10 18.16
N SER A 337 35.45 21.28 17.95
CA SER A 337 36.07 21.11 16.64
C SER A 337 36.12 19.64 16.20
N THR A 338 36.31 19.44 14.89
CA THR A 338 36.49 18.10 14.30
C THR A 338 37.63 17.33 14.97
N GLU A 339 38.80 17.96 15.16
CA GLU A 339 39.96 17.31 15.79
C GLU A 339 39.68 16.88 17.23
N ALA A 340 38.90 17.67 17.97
CA ALA A 340 38.53 17.34 19.34
C ALA A 340 37.65 16.08 19.39
N LEU A 341 36.63 15.99 18.54
CA LEU A 341 35.75 14.80 18.49
C LEU A 341 36.47 13.57 17.96
N ARG A 342 37.31 13.71 16.93
CA ARG A 342 38.15 12.61 16.44
C ARG A 342 39.04 12.04 17.54
N LYS A 343 39.61 12.91 18.38
CA LYS A 343 40.43 12.50 19.52
C LYS A 343 39.61 11.85 20.64
N LEU A 344 38.42 12.39 20.93
CA LEU A 344 37.53 11.89 21.98
C LEU A 344 37.01 10.48 21.66
N TYR A 345 36.50 10.29 20.44
CA TYR A 345 35.86 9.04 20.00
C TYR A 345 36.81 8.09 19.26
N GLY A 346 38.08 8.49 19.05
CA GLY A 346 39.07 7.65 18.37
C GLY A 346 38.75 7.34 16.91
N ARG A 347 37.91 8.15 16.23
CA ARG A 347 37.42 7.88 14.88
C ARG A 347 37.86 8.95 13.89
N SER A 348 38.61 8.56 12.86
CA SER A 348 39.13 9.50 11.84
C SER A 348 38.06 10.07 10.92
N ASN A 349 36.99 9.33 10.69
CA ASN A 349 35.97 9.65 9.69
C ASN A 349 34.85 10.56 10.24
N LEU A 350 35.14 11.28 11.33
CA LEU A 350 34.25 12.30 11.88
C LEU A 350 34.55 13.66 11.26
N ILE A 351 33.51 14.43 10.99
CA ILE A 351 33.56 15.85 10.61
C ILE A 351 32.59 16.58 11.54
N ALA A 352 32.96 17.74 12.05
CA ALA A 352 32.14 18.51 12.97
C ALA A 352 32.06 19.97 12.56
N THR A 353 30.87 20.54 12.65
CA THR A 353 30.62 21.97 12.43
C THR A 353 29.65 22.51 13.47
N THR A 354 29.80 23.79 13.79
CA THR A 354 28.86 24.53 14.63
C THR A 354 27.63 24.99 13.85
N GLN A 355 27.65 24.89 12.53
CA GLN A 355 26.52 25.21 11.67
C GLN A 355 25.48 24.09 11.70
N ASP A 356 24.24 24.47 11.46
CA ASP A 356 23.15 23.52 11.27
C ASP A 356 23.22 22.84 9.90
N ILE A 357 22.54 21.70 9.78
CA ILE A 357 22.34 21.06 8.48
C ILE A 357 21.58 22.03 7.56
N ASP A 358 22.17 22.27 6.38
CA ASP A 358 21.55 23.03 5.30
C ASP A 358 21.67 22.31 3.96
N ALA A 359 20.85 22.69 2.99
CA ALA A 359 20.83 22.07 1.67
C ALA A 359 22.18 22.19 0.95
N ARG A 360 22.83 23.35 1.01
CA ARG A 360 24.07 23.62 0.26
C ARG A 360 25.20 22.70 0.71
N ILE A 361 25.40 22.55 2.02
CA ILE A 361 26.44 21.67 2.57
C ILE A 361 26.09 20.21 2.27
N SER A 362 24.81 19.84 2.45
CA SER A 362 24.35 18.47 2.19
C SER A 362 24.57 18.05 0.74
N HIS A 363 24.16 18.88 -0.23
CA HIS A 363 24.41 18.62 -1.66
C HIS A 363 25.91 18.45 -1.94
N GLY A 364 26.76 19.36 -1.46
CA GLY A 364 28.20 19.30 -1.71
C GLY A 364 28.90 18.08 -1.08
N MET A 365 28.36 17.52 -0.01
CA MET A 365 28.86 16.27 0.59
C MET A 365 28.40 15.05 -0.21
N VAL A 366 27.14 15.01 -0.66
CA VAL A 366 26.61 13.92 -1.49
C VAL A 366 27.30 13.86 -2.85
N GLU A 367 27.55 15.01 -3.49
CA GLU A 367 28.30 15.05 -4.76
C GLU A 367 29.70 14.45 -4.62
N ARG A 368 30.37 14.72 -3.49
CA ARG A 368 31.70 14.16 -3.20
C ARG A 368 31.64 12.66 -2.93
N LEU A 369 30.61 12.18 -2.23
CA LEU A 369 30.39 10.74 -2.03
C LEU A 369 30.28 10.05 -3.38
N LYS A 370 29.39 10.55 -4.25
CA LYS A 370 29.15 10.02 -5.60
C LYS A 370 30.39 10.06 -6.50
N ALA A 371 31.23 11.09 -6.37
CA ALA A 371 32.45 11.21 -7.17
C ALA A 371 33.57 10.25 -6.78
N VAL A 372 33.55 9.71 -5.55
CA VAL A 372 34.62 8.87 -5.01
C VAL A 372 34.21 7.40 -4.93
N ARG A 373 32.90 7.12 -4.93
CA ARG A 373 32.35 5.77 -4.92
C ARG A 373 32.21 5.23 -6.34
N ASP A 374 32.85 4.10 -6.58
CA ASP A 374 32.44 3.19 -7.65
C ASP A 374 31.07 2.59 -7.26
N GLY A 375 30.27 2.19 -8.24
CA GLY A 375 28.94 1.64 -7.95
C GLY A 375 29.03 0.30 -7.22
N GLN A 376 27.97 -0.06 -6.48
CA GLN A 376 28.01 -1.14 -5.49
C GLN A 376 27.63 -2.53 -6.03
N ASP A 377 27.61 -2.73 -7.36
CA ASP A 377 27.02 -3.93 -8.01
C ASP A 377 25.58 -4.24 -7.50
N ILE A 378 24.89 -3.19 -7.05
CA ILE A 378 23.52 -3.22 -6.56
C ILE A 378 22.69 -2.36 -7.50
N TYR A 379 21.64 -2.95 -8.03
CA TYR A 379 20.76 -2.36 -9.01
C TYR A 379 19.37 -2.17 -8.40
N LEU A 380 18.86 -0.95 -8.49
CA LEU A 380 17.52 -0.59 -8.08
C LEU A 380 16.64 -0.54 -9.33
N PHE A 381 15.41 -1.05 -9.29
CA PHE A 381 14.48 -0.77 -10.38
C PHE A 381 14.21 0.73 -10.48
N ASP A 382 13.97 1.22 -11.69
CA ASP A 382 13.24 2.47 -11.83
C ASP A 382 11.91 2.32 -11.06
N SER A 383 11.64 3.27 -10.18
CA SER A 383 10.41 3.36 -9.39
C SER A 383 9.10 3.18 -10.17
N LYS A 384 9.11 3.33 -11.49
CA LYS A 384 7.94 3.12 -12.38
C LYS A 384 7.78 1.69 -12.89
N ASP A 385 8.78 0.85 -12.70
CA ASP A 385 8.83 -0.46 -13.32
C ASP A 385 7.86 -1.44 -12.64
N GLN A 386 6.84 -1.91 -13.35
CA GLN A 386 5.85 -2.81 -12.78
C GLN A 386 6.43 -4.18 -12.40
N ARG A 387 7.61 -4.53 -12.90
CA ARG A 387 8.30 -5.79 -12.61
C ARG A 387 8.83 -5.87 -11.18
N LEU A 388 8.80 -4.76 -10.43
CA LEU A 388 9.17 -4.74 -9.01
C LEU A 388 8.17 -5.51 -8.13
N LYS A 389 6.98 -5.88 -8.62
CA LYS A 389 5.93 -6.52 -7.82
C LYS A 389 6.24 -7.99 -7.52
N ALA A 390 6.02 -8.37 -6.27
CA ALA A 390 6.11 -9.73 -5.77
C ALA A 390 4.78 -10.16 -5.14
N TYR A 391 4.32 -11.37 -5.45
CA TYR A 391 3.10 -11.93 -4.88
C TYR A 391 3.42 -13.17 -4.07
N PHE A 392 3.05 -13.17 -2.80
CA PHE A 392 3.25 -14.28 -1.89
C PHE A 392 1.91 -14.99 -1.64
N PRO A 393 1.72 -16.20 -2.17
CA PRO A 393 0.51 -16.98 -1.88
C PRO A 393 0.34 -17.17 -0.37
N LEU A 394 -0.88 -16.97 0.12
CA LEU A 394 -1.21 -17.23 1.53
C LEU A 394 -2.03 -18.51 1.61
N ASP A 395 -1.67 -19.41 2.53
CA ASP A 395 -2.52 -20.55 2.88
C ASP A 395 -3.67 -20.07 3.76
N ALA A 396 -4.62 -19.37 3.13
CA ALA A 396 -5.73 -18.75 3.82
C ALA A 396 -7.09 -19.33 3.43
N GLN A 397 -7.90 -19.62 4.44
CA GLN A 397 -9.29 -20.02 4.27
C GLN A 397 -10.21 -18.83 4.50
N VAL A 398 -10.94 -18.39 3.48
CA VAL A 398 -11.99 -17.39 3.62
C VAL A 398 -13.17 -17.99 4.41
N THR A 399 -13.56 -17.32 5.48
CA THR A 399 -14.57 -17.78 6.43
C THR A 399 -15.91 -17.06 6.26
N SER A 400 -15.89 -15.81 5.79
CA SER A 400 -17.10 -15.06 5.48
C SER A 400 -16.86 -13.94 4.46
N LEU A 401 -17.94 -13.50 3.81
CA LEU A 401 -17.91 -12.49 2.75
C LEU A 401 -19.17 -11.62 2.79
N THR A 402 -18.99 -10.32 2.58
CA THR A 402 -20.02 -9.34 2.23
C THR A 402 -19.57 -8.58 0.98
N GLU A 403 -20.34 -7.55 0.60
CA GLU A 403 -19.96 -6.65 -0.49
C GLU A 403 -18.82 -5.68 -0.14
N ASN A 404 -18.52 -5.52 1.16
CA ASN A 404 -17.51 -4.59 1.65
C ASN A 404 -16.45 -5.25 2.53
N GLU A 405 -16.69 -6.48 2.97
CA GLU A 405 -15.89 -7.11 4.01
C GLU A 405 -15.60 -8.55 3.65
N ILE A 406 -14.40 -8.98 3.96
CA ILE A 406 -14.00 -10.39 3.89
C ILE A 406 -13.37 -10.78 5.22
N THR A 407 -13.61 -12.01 5.68
CA THR A 407 -12.85 -12.57 6.80
C THR A 407 -12.17 -13.84 6.37
N PHE A 408 -10.94 -14.05 6.82
CA PHE A 408 -10.15 -15.22 6.47
C PHE A 408 -9.24 -15.64 7.61
N MET A 409 -8.82 -16.90 7.57
CA MET A 409 -7.91 -17.49 8.54
C MET A 409 -6.64 -17.93 7.83
N THR A 410 -5.49 -17.62 8.40
CA THR A 410 -4.16 -17.93 7.82
C THR A 410 -3.17 -18.28 8.93
N ALA A 411 -2.11 -19.01 8.62
CA ALA A 411 -1.07 -19.35 9.59
C ALA A 411 -0.09 -18.20 9.83
N GLU A 412 0.13 -17.38 8.80
CA GLU A 412 1.01 -16.23 8.80
C GLU A 412 0.47 -15.08 9.66
N GLU A 413 1.35 -14.43 10.40
CA GLU A 413 1.02 -13.18 11.08
C GLU A 413 1.11 -12.02 10.08
N LEU A 414 -0.04 -11.46 9.74
CA LEU A 414 -0.18 -10.29 8.88
C LEU A 414 -0.45 -9.04 9.72
N PRO A 415 0.20 -7.90 9.43
CA PRO A 415 -0.04 -6.67 10.15
C PRO A 415 -1.35 -6.02 9.70
N TYR A 416 -2.02 -5.34 10.64
CA TYR A 416 -3.16 -4.50 10.30
C TYR A 416 -2.74 -3.37 9.34
N TYR A 417 -3.69 -2.98 8.50
CA TYR A 417 -3.58 -1.95 7.46
C TYR A 417 -2.69 -2.29 6.27
N SER A 418 -2.15 -3.52 6.22
CA SER A 418 -1.58 -4.10 5.00
C SER A 418 -2.67 -4.50 4.02
N VAL A 419 -2.29 -4.64 2.74
CA VAL A 419 -3.21 -4.96 1.64
C VAL A 419 -2.94 -6.37 1.15
N VAL A 420 -4.00 -7.19 1.10
CA VAL A 420 -3.98 -8.49 0.45
C VAL A 420 -4.72 -8.42 -0.88
N LYS A 421 -4.19 -9.12 -1.87
CA LYS A 421 -4.84 -9.29 -3.16
C LYS A 421 -5.49 -10.65 -3.22
N ILE A 422 -6.70 -10.70 -3.75
CA ILE A 422 -7.49 -11.91 -3.91
C ILE A 422 -7.69 -12.07 -5.41
N SER A 423 -7.17 -13.14 -5.99
CA SER A 423 -7.19 -13.32 -7.46
C SER A 423 -8.36 -14.19 -7.94
N GLU A 424 -8.92 -15.01 -7.05
CA GLU A 424 -10.02 -15.92 -7.34
C GLU A 424 -11.07 -15.87 -6.21
N PRO A 425 -12.37 -16.08 -6.53
CA PRO A 425 -12.95 -16.07 -7.87
C PRO A 425 -13.17 -14.65 -8.42
N PHE A 426 -12.90 -13.63 -7.60
CA PHE A 426 -12.93 -12.22 -7.96
C PHE A 426 -11.56 -11.62 -7.72
N ASP A 427 -11.03 -10.94 -8.74
CA ASP A 427 -9.84 -10.11 -8.60
C ASP A 427 -10.20 -8.90 -7.74
N MET A 428 -9.69 -8.79 -6.52
CA MET A 428 -10.01 -7.69 -5.60
C MET A 428 -8.89 -7.46 -4.60
N TYR A 429 -8.90 -6.30 -3.96
CA TYR A 429 -7.99 -5.95 -2.88
C TYR A 429 -8.77 -5.90 -1.58
N ALA A 430 -8.13 -6.27 -0.47
CA ALA A 430 -8.69 -6.11 0.86
C ALA A 430 -7.64 -5.54 1.82
N VAL A 431 -8.03 -4.52 2.58
CA VAL A 431 -7.19 -3.90 3.60
C VAL A 431 -7.45 -4.60 4.92
N ILE A 432 -6.43 -5.24 5.50
CA ILE A 432 -6.58 -5.93 6.79
C ILE A 432 -6.87 -4.88 7.86
N ILE A 433 -7.89 -5.10 8.69
CA ILE A 433 -8.28 -4.19 9.74
C ILE A 433 -8.48 -4.90 11.08
N PRO A 434 -8.35 -4.18 12.21
CA PRO A 434 -8.86 -4.66 13.48
C PRO A 434 -10.34 -5.06 13.31
N SER A 435 -10.70 -6.23 13.81
CA SER A 435 -12.04 -6.73 13.55
C SER A 435 -13.10 -5.90 14.27
N LEU A 436 -14.08 -5.43 13.49
CA LEU A 436 -15.32 -4.83 13.99
C LEU A 436 -16.27 -5.86 14.62
N LYS A 437 -16.02 -7.15 14.37
CA LYS A 437 -16.85 -8.29 14.78
C LYS A 437 -16.08 -9.17 15.77
N SER A 438 -16.79 -9.88 16.64
CA SER A 438 -16.18 -10.94 17.43
C SER A 438 -15.87 -12.13 16.52
N LEU A 439 -14.61 -12.21 16.07
CA LEU A 439 -14.13 -13.33 15.26
C LEU A 439 -13.88 -14.55 16.17
N SER A 440 -14.18 -15.73 15.64
CA SER A 440 -13.93 -16.98 16.35
C SER A 440 -12.42 -17.16 16.53
N PRO A 441 -11.93 -17.33 17.76
CA PRO A 441 -10.51 -17.62 17.98
C PRO A 441 -10.17 -18.97 17.36
N ASN A 442 -9.09 -19.02 16.59
CA ASN A 442 -8.49 -20.27 16.15
C ASN A 442 -7.30 -20.59 17.04
N ILE A 443 -7.13 -21.87 17.39
CA ILE A 443 -6.02 -22.35 18.22
C ILE A 443 -4.71 -22.41 17.41
N ASN A 444 -4.80 -22.57 16.07
CA ASN A 444 -3.66 -22.83 15.20
C ASN A 444 -3.44 -21.76 14.10
N GLY A 445 -3.94 -20.54 14.28
CA GLY A 445 -3.74 -19.49 13.27
C GLY A 445 -4.42 -18.17 13.62
N HIS A 446 -4.28 -17.19 12.73
CA HIS A 446 -4.80 -15.85 12.88
C HIS A 446 -6.12 -15.69 12.10
N HIS A 447 -7.07 -14.93 12.65
CA HIS A 447 -8.36 -14.66 12.00
C HIS A 447 -8.46 -13.16 11.73
N TYR A 448 -8.45 -12.80 10.45
CA TYR A 448 -8.45 -11.43 9.99
C TYR A 448 -9.80 -11.00 9.42
N MET A 449 -10.06 -9.70 9.50
CA MET A 449 -11.11 -9.02 8.77
C MET A 449 -10.44 -8.04 7.80
N GLY A 450 -10.95 -7.95 6.57
CA GLY A 450 -10.47 -7.02 5.56
C GLY A 450 -11.60 -6.20 4.96
N LEU A 451 -11.35 -4.91 4.71
CA LEU A 451 -12.24 -4.03 3.94
C LEU A 451 -11.91 -4.17 2.45
N ILE A 452 -12.90 -4.58 1.66
CA ILE A 452 -12.77 -4.79 0.21
C ILE A 452 -12.64 -3.42 -0.47
N CYS A 453 -11.68 -3.29 -1.39
CA CYS A 453 -11.39 -2.05 -2.10
C CYS A 453 -10.99 -2.30 -3.56
N GLY A 454 -10.91 -1.23 -4.35
CA GLY A 454 -10.50 -1.29 -5.75
C GLY A 454 -11.48 -1.99 -6.71
N LEU A 455 -12.76 -2.04 -6.35
CA LEU A 455 -13.83 -2.62 -7.19
C LEU A 455 -14.56 -1.57 -8.03
N GLU A 456 -14.88 -1.93 -9.27
CA GLU A 456 -15.76 -1.14 -10.15
C GLU A 456 -17.24 -1.38 -9.81
N SER A 457 -18.12 -0.45 -10.18
CA SER A 457 -19.55 -0.52 -9.81
C SER A 457 -20.25 -1.80 -10.29
N TYR A 458 -19.86 -2.37 -11.44
CA TYR A 458 -20.40 -3.66 -11.89
C TYR A 458 -19.83 -4.85 -11.11
N GLU A 459 -18.60 -4.76 -10.59
CA GLU A 459 -17.97 -5.80 -9.79
C GLU A 459 -18.60 -5.88 -8.40
N TYR A 460 -18.93 -4.73 -7.80
CA TYR A 460 -19.77 -4.68 -6.59
C TYR A 460 -21.11 -5.40 -6.79
N ASN A 461 -21.77 -5.18 -7.93
CA ASN A 461 -23.02 -5.88 -8.24
C ASN A 461 -22.82 -7.40 -8.39
N ASN A 462 -21.70 -7.83 -8.96
CA ASN A 462 -21.39 -9.26 -9.10
C ASN A 462 -21.04 -9.89 -7.75
N LEU A 463 -20.33 -9.17 -6.88
CA LEU A 463 -20.04 -9.59 -5.52
C LEU A 463 -21.33 -9.73 -4.69
N ARG A 464 -22.25 -8.76 -4.81
CA ARG A 464 -23.60 -8.84 -4.21
C ARG A 464 -24.36 -10.08 -4.67
N LYS A 465 -24.34 -10.37 -5.97
CA LYS A 465 -24.96 -11.60 -6.52
C LYS A 465 -24.33 -12.86 -5.96
N LEU A 466 -23.00 -12.94 -5.89
CA LEU A 466 -22.30 -14.06 -5.27
C LEU A 466 -22.75 -14.24 -3.81
N VAL A 467 -22.70 -13.17 -3.01
CA VAL A 467 -23.05 -13.21 -1.58
C VAL A 467 -24.47 -13.72 -1.38
N ASN A 468 -25.44 -13.19 -2.15
CA ASN A 468 -26.83 -13.65 -2.09
C ASN A 468 -26.97 -15.11 -2.54
N HIS A 469 -26.27 -15.51 -3.60
CA HIS A 469 -26.31 -16.89 -4.06
C HIS A 469 -25.75 -17.87 -3.01
N ILE A 470 -24.65 -17.51 -2.35
CA ILE A 470 -24.10 -18.31 -1.25
C ILE A 470 -25.13 -18.46 -0.12
N LEU A 471 -25.81 -17.37 0.25
CA LEU A 471 -26.82 -17.36 1.30
C LEU A 471 -28.01 -18.27 0.98
N ASP A 472 -28.48 -18.23 -0.26
CA ASP A 472 -29.69 -18.93 -0.68
C ASP A 472 -29.45 -20.41 -1.01
N ASN A 473 -28.31 -20.74 -1.63
CA ASN A 473 -28.07 -22.06 -2.21
C ASN A 473 -26.89 -22.82 -1.58
N GLY A 474 -25.95 -22.12 -0.94
CA GLY A 474 -24.62 -22.66 -0.65
C GLY A 474 -23.82 -22.95 -1.93
N ILE A 475 -22.48 -22.87 -1.87
CA ILE A 475 -21.66 -23.10 -3.06
C ILE A 475 -20.22 -23.54 -2.75
N ASP A 476 -19.71 -24.46 -3.58
CA ASP A 476 -18.33 -24.95 -3.54
C ASP A 476 -17.50 -24.47 -4.76
N GLU A 477 -18.15 -24.15 -5.90
CA GLU A 477 -17.48 -23.65 -7.12
C GLU A 477 -18.21 -22.43 -7.69
N TRP A 478 -17.50 -21.38 -8.10
CA TRP A 478 -18.09 -20.20 -8.75
C TRP A 478 -17.34 -19.84 -10.02
N SER A 479 -18.09 -19.52 -11.09
CA SER A 479 -17.53 -18.98 -12.32
C SER A 479 -18.24 -17.68 -12.71
N MET A 480 -17.52 -16.75 -13.32
CA MET A 480 -18.15 -15.54 -13.88
C MET A 480 -19.03 -15.88 -15.10
N GLU A 481 -18.79 -17.03 -15.76
CA GLU A 481 -19.58 -17.52 -16.90
C GLU A 481 -21.00 -17.96 -16.48
N SER A 482 -21.20 -18.42 -15.24
CA SER A 482 -22.54 -18.71 -14.71
C SER A 482 -23.45 -17.48 -14.62
N LEU A 483 -22.89 -16.26 -14.50
CA LEU A 483 -23.67 -15.01 -14.50
C LEU A 483 -24.23 -14.63 -15.87
N THR A 484 -23.62 -15.11 -16.96
CA THR A 484 -24.14 -14.87 -18.32
C THR A 484 -25.35 -15.75 -18.66
N ILE A 485 -25.52 -16.88 -17.98
CA ILE A 485 -26.62 -17.82 -18.26
C ILE A 485 -27.90 -17.40 -17.54
N GLU A 486 -27.84 -16.84 -16.33
CA GLU A 486 -29.02 -16.27 -15.65
C GLU A 486 -29.50 -14.95 -16.27
N ASN A 487 -28.64 -14.23 -17.01
CA ASN A 487 -29.05 -13.07 -17.82
C ASN A 487 -29.39 -13.45 -19.29
N ALA A 488 -29.35 -14.74 -19.64
CA ALA A 488 -29.75 -15.24 -20.96
C ALA A 488 -31.24 -15.63 -21.04
N GLU A 489 -32.02 -15.37 -19.98
CA GLU A 489 -33.44 -15.03 -20.15
C GLU A 489 -33.52 -13.58 -20.61
N GLY A 490 -33.21 -13.37 -21.89
CA GLY A 490 -33.41 -12.09 -22.55
C GLY A 490 -34.88 -11.65 -22.45
N PRO A 491 -35.17 -10.34 -22.64
CA PRO A 491 -36.55 -9.90 -22.85
C PRO A 491 -37.16 -10.75 -23.97
N PRO A 492 -38.48 -11.05 -23.94
CA PRO A 492 -39.11 -11.91 -24.93
C PRO A 492 -38.71 -11.43 -26.32
N SER A 493 -38.21 -12.35 -27.13
CA SER A 493 -37.73 -12.03 -28.46
C SER A 493 -38.81 -11.27 -29.23
N GLU A 494 -38.43 -10.21 -29.96
CA GLU A 494 -39.34 -9.44 -30.83
C GLU A 494 -39.97 -10.29 -31.97
N LEU A 495 -39.74 -11.60 -31.98
CA LEU A 495 -40.37 -12.56 -32.88
C LEU A 495 -41.62 -13.23 -32.28
N ASP A 496 -41.83 -13.18 -30.95
CA ASP A 496 -43.05 -13.71 -30.30
C ASP A 496 -44.20 -12.70 -30.23
N VAL A 497 -43.97 -11.44 -30.65
CA VAL A 497 -45.00 -10.39 -30.73
C VAL A 497 -45.71 -10.36 -32.10
N ILE A 498 -45.14 -10.99 -33.14
CA ILE A 498 -45.68 -10.90 -34.51
C ILE A 498 -46.70 -12.01 -34.83
N GLU A 499 -46.77 -13.10 -34.06
CA GLU A 499 -47.79 -14.14 -34.27
C GLU A 499 -49.11 -13.91 -33.52
N ASN A 500 -49.13 -13.08 -32.47
CA ASN A 500 -50.36 -12.80 -31.70
C ASN A 500 -51.13 -11.53 -32.12
N GLU A 501 -50.62 -10.74 -33.07
CA GLU A 501 -51.34 -9.56 -33.61
C GLU A 501 -52.06 -9.81 -34.95
N LYS A 502 -52.03 -11.05 -35.48
CA LYS A 502 -52.72 -11.39 -36.75
C LYS A 502 -54.13 -11.99 -36.62
N GLU A 503 -54.66 -12.18 -35.41
CA GLU A 503 -56.01 -12.77 -35.23
C GLU A 503 -57.11 -11.82 -34.73
N ALA A 504 -56.88 -10.51 -34.65
CA ALA A 504 -57.93 -9.58 -34.20
C ALA A 504 -58.07 -8.33 -35.06
N SER A 505 -58.45 -8.50 -36.34
CA SER A 505 -59.11 -7.41 -37.08
C SER A 505 -59.96 -7.90 -38.27
N ALA A 506 -61.24 -8.16 -38.02
CA ALA A 506 -62.31 -7.84 -38.98
C ALA A 506 -63.64 -7.60 -38.22
N PRO A 507 -64.45 -6.61 -38.63
CA PRO A 507 -65.55 -6.07 -37.82
C PRO A 507 -66.92 -6.61 -38.26
N GLU A 508 -67.88 -6.71 -37.33
CA GLU A 508 -69.30 -6.74 -37.70
C GLU A 508 -70.21 -6.05 -36.68
N GLN A 509 -71.26 -5.43 -37.21
CA GLN A 509 -72.04 -4.34 -36.65
C GLN A 509 -73.24 -4.79 -35.79
N ALA A 510 -73.56 -3.94 -34.82
CA ALA A 510 -74.89 -3.51 -34.34
C ALA A 510 -75.98 -4.54 -33.96
N SER A 511 -76.39 -4.49 -32.69
CA SER A 511 -77.81 -4.35 -32.32
C SER A 511 -77.99 -3.81 -30.88
N ILE A 512 -78.96 -2.92 -30.75
CA ILE A 512 -79.40 -2.15 -29.58
C ILE A 512 -80.25 -3.03 -28.63
N GLU A 513 -80.14 -2.86 -27.31
CA GLU A 513 -81.32 -2.72 -26.43
C GLU A 513 -80.99 -2.24 -24.99
N ARG A 514 -81.94 -1.46 -24.45
CA ARG A 514 -81.95 -0.75 -23.16
C ARG A 514 -82.28 -1.69 -22.00
N ASN A 515 -81.77 -1.43 -20.78
CA ASN A 515 -82.60 -0.97 -19.65
C ASN A 515 -81.86 -0.80 -18.30
N GLU A 516 -82.19 0.33 -17.66
CA GLU A 516 -82.48 0.56 -16.23
C GLU A 516 -81.43 0.41 -15.10
N ARG A 517 -81.18 1.55 -14.45
CA ARG A 517 -80.76 1.75 -13.03
C ARG A 517 -81.85 1.19 -12.07
N PRO A 518 -81.63 0.90 -10.75
CA PRO A 518 -80.92 1.80 -9.80
C PRO A 518 -80.27 1.22 -8.48
N LYS A 519 -79.44 2.07 -7.85
CA LYS A 519 -79.21 2.34 -6.40
C LYS A 519 -79.05 1.18 -5.37
N SER A 520 -77.97 1.22 -4.57
CA SER A 520 -77.97 1.61 -3.12
C SER A 520 -76.62 1.26 -2.43
N LYS A 521 -75.97 2.26 -1.81
CA LYS A 521 -75.79 2.52 -0.34
C LYS A 521 -74.70 1.71 0.40
N ASN A 522 -73.72 2.50 0.88
CA ASN A 522 -73.09 2.52 2.21
C ASN A 522 -72.55 1.23 2.85
N LYS A 523 -71.26 1.23 3.24
CA LYS A 523 -70.82 1.68 4.58
C LYS A 523 -69.29 1.59 4.73
N LEU A 524 -68.69 2.69 5.19
CA LEU A 524 -67.47 2.70 6.01
C LEU A 524 -67.72 1.91 7.32
N THR A 525 -66.71 1.20 7.80
CA THR A 525 -66.20 1.41 9.18
C THR A 525 -64.79 0.85 9.35
N LYS A 526 -63.95 1.65 10.01
CA LYS A 526 -62.63 1.36 10.58
C LYS A 526 -62.70 0.28 11.67
N LEU A 527 -61.60 -0.44 11.86
CA LEU A 527 -60.83 -0.41 13.11
C LEU A 527 -59.35 -0.55 12.77
#